data_AF-A0A959Q4W9-F1
#
_entry.id   AF-A0A959Q4W9-F1
#
_cell.length_a   1.000
_cell.length_b   1.000
_cell.length_c   1.000
_cell.angle_alpha   90.00
_cell.angle_beta   90.00
_cell.angle_gamma   90.00
#
_symmetry.space_group_name_H-M   'P 1'
#
loop_
_entity.id
_entity.type
_entity.pdbx_description
1 polymer ?
#
loop_
_entity_poly.entity_id
_entity_poly.type
_entity_poly.pdbx_seq_one_letter_code
_entity_poly.pdbx_strand_id
1 'polypeptide(L)'
;MKSRYLNSTGTIILLILLGAFCSCQVGVHKDLVTGLKYNYHGLGVEDIVLTKDGETYRDNQFPAGSTVVMNFLGVSGFEKREGKVFPGLSVLVKDEAGAVVLQAEDLFSEYSVAGLDATQASELSSNLTIGDPMQQGAHYSWHITIWDKQNDGLIEANMDFAVQP
;
A
#
# COMPACT_ATOMS: atom_id res chain seq x y z
N MET A 1 17.58 74.77 -17.25
CA MET A 1 16.64 74.76 -16.11
C MET A 1 16.85 73.44 -15.36
N LYS A 2 17.25 73.48 -14.09
CA LYS A 2 17.50 72.32 -13.22
C LYS A 2 16.18 71.79 -12.66
N SER A 3 16.05 70.46 -12.56
CA SER A 3 15.34 69.73 -11.49
C SER A 3 15.66 68.24 -11.70
N ARG A 4 16.59 67.57 -11.02
CA ARG A 4 16.71 67.21 -9.59
C ARG A 4 15.40 66.67 -9.00
N TYR A 5 15.20 65.36 -9.15
CA TYR A 5 14.62 64.56 -8.07
C TYR A 5 15.59 63.42 -7.72
N LEU A 6 15.90 63.39 -6.44
CA LEU A 6 16.87 62.56 -5.73
C LEU A 6 16.02 61.71 -4.75
N ASN A 7 16.33 60.42 -4.67
CA ASN A 7 16.05 59.47 -3.57
C ASN A 7 14.59 59.06 -3.28
N SER A 8 14.34 57.75 -3.25
CA SER A 8 13.95 57.09 -2.00
C SER A 8 14.05 55.58 -2.14
N THR A 9 14.81 55.00 -1.24
CA THR A 9 14.97 53.57 -0.96
C THR A 9 13.65 52.82 -0.92
N GLY A 10 13.56 51.71 -1.65
CA GLY A 10 12.46 50.76 -1.57
C GLY A 10 12.98 49.37 -1.90
N THR A 11 13.75 48.77 -1.00
CA THR A 11 14.14 47.36 -1.08
C THR A 11 12.87 46.52 -0.95
N ILE A 12 12.37 46.01 -2.07
CA ILE A 12 11.25 45.05 -2.09
C ILE A 12 11.82 43.71 -1.64
N ILE A 13 11.62 43.37 -0.37
CA ILE A 13 11.88 42.02 0.16
C ILE A 13 10.72 41.13 -0.33
N LEU A 14 10.96 40.40 -1.41
CA LEU A 14 10.08 39.34 -1.90
C LEU A 14 10.27 38.12 -0.98
N LEU A 15 9.47 38.04 0.08
CA LEU A 15 9.35 36.86 0.94
C LEU A 15 8.72 35.72 0.12
N ILE A 16 9.56 34.87 -0.44
CA ILE A 16 9.15 33.59 -1.04
C ILE A 16 8.74 32.68 0.11
N LEU A 17 7.43 32.66 0.40
CA LEU A 17 6.79 31.60 1.18
C LEU A 17 7.00 30.28 0.43
N LEU A 18 8.09 29.57 0.76
CA LEU A 18 8.25 28.15 0.50
C LEU A 18 7.18 27.40 1.30
N GLY A 19 5.95 27.39 0.77
CA GLY A 19 4.92 26.47 1.21
C GLY A 19 5.47 25.06 1.03
N ALA A 20 5.75 24.39 2.14
CA ALA A 20 6.01 22.96 2.14
C ALA A 20 4.76 22.29 1.54
N PHE A 21 4.82 21.93 0.27
CA PHE A 21 3.84 21.05 -0.37
C PHE A 21 4.02 19.66 0.26
N CYS A 22 3.48 19.48 1.46
CA CYS A 22 3.21 18.16 1.99
C CYS A 22 2.15 17.55 1.07
N SER A 23 2.63 16.81 0.08
CA SER A 23 1.79 16.10 -0.88
C SER A 23 1.27 14.87 -0.17
N CYS A 24 0.31 15.04 0.76
CA CYS A 24 -0.35 13.91 1.40
C CYS A 24 -1.07 13.10 0.32
N GLN A 25 -0.50 11.95 -0.03
CA GLN A 25 -1.15 10.96 -0.88
C GLN A 25 -2.17 10.24 0.00
N VAL A 26 -3.45 10.56 -0.19
CA VAL A 26 -4.58 9.88 0.44
C VAL A 26 -5.54 9.46 -0.66
N GLY A 27 -5.99 8.21 -0.63
CA GLY A 27 -6.94 7.69 -1.59
C GLY A 27 -7.74 6.52 -1.01
N VAL A 28 -8.92 6.29 -1.60
CA VAL A 28 -9.77 5.12 -1.34
C VAL A 28 -10.22 4.58 -2.68
N HIS A 29 -10.06 3.28 -2.90
CA HIS A 29 -10.48 2.59 -4.11
C HIS A 29 -11.31 1.36 -3.77
N LYS A 30 -12.17 0.97 -4.72
CA LYS A 30 -12.98 -0.24 -4.64
C LYS A 30 -13.13 -0.85 -6.03
N ASP A 31 -12.61 -2.05 -6.21
CA ASP A 31 -12.91 -2.89 -7.36
C ASP A 31 -14.27 -3.58 -7.13
N LEU A 32 -15.24 -3.26 -7.98
CA LEU A 32 -16.59 -3.81 -7.88
C LEU A 32 -16.69 -5.26 -8.38
N VAL A 33 -15.68 -5.76 -9.09
CA VAL A 33 -15.65 -7.13 -9.61
C VAL A 33 -15.16 -8.10 -8.55
N THR A 34 -13.99 -7.83 -7.97
CA THR A 34 -13.39 -8.68 -6.93
C THR A 34 -13.90 -8.34 -5.52
N GLY A 35 -14.50 -7.16 -5.33
CA GLY A 35 -14.87 -6.66 -4.01
C GLY A 35 -13.69 -6.08 -3.21
N LEU A 36 -12.48 -6.09 -3.77
CA LEU A 36 -11.28 -5.51 -3.19
C LEU A 36 -11.49 -4.03 -2.89
N LYS A 37 -11.13 -3.63 -1.68
CA LYS A 37 -11.11 -2.24 -1.23
C LYS A 37 -9.73 -1.94 -0.73
N TYR A 38 -9.27 -0.71 -0.94
CA TYR A 38 -8.06 -0.26 -0.29
C TYR A 38 -8.08 1.23 -0.02
N ASN A 39 -7.33 1.63 0.98
CA ASN A 39 -7.04 3.00 1.33
C ASN A 39 -5.55 3.16 1.63
N TYR A 40 -5.05 4.38 1.47
CA TYR A 40 -3.66 4.68 1.76
C TYR A 40 -3.50 6.09 2.32
N HIS A 41 -2.45 6.28 3.09
CA HIS A 41 -2.02 7.55 3.65
C HIS A 41 -0.50 7.58 3.74
N GLY A 42 0.15 8.60 3.17
CA GLY A 42 1.61 8.80 3.26
C GLY A 42 2.41 7.88 2.32
N LEU A 43 1.94 6.65 2.09
CA LEU A 43 2.32 5.82 0.95
C LEU A 43 1.33 6.02 -0.20
N GLY A 44 1.79 5.78 -1.42
CA GLY A 44 0.98 5.71 -2.62
C GLY A 44 1.00 4.31 -3.23
N VAL A 45 -0.03 3.97 -3.98
CA VAL A 45 -0.13 2.75 -4.80
C VAL A 45 -0.89 3.09 -6.07
N GLU A 46 -0.40 2.62 -7.22
CA GLU A 46 -1.03 2.87 -8.51
C GLU A 46 -2.22 1.94 -8.74
N ASP A 47 -2.01 0.65 -8.49
CA ASP A 47 -3.06 -0.37 -8.64
C ASP A 47 -2.83 -1.54 -7.67
N ILE A 48 -3.92 -2.23 -7.33
CA ILE A 48 -3.86 -3.50 -6.59
C ILE A 48 -4.64 -4.54 -7.38
N VAL A 49 -3.94 -5.59 -7.81
CA VAL A 49 -4.51 -6.62 -8.69
C VAL A 49 -4.31 -8.02 -8.10
N LEU A 50 -5.34 -8.86 -8.26
CA LEU A 50 -5.22 -10.28 -7.95
C LEU A 50 -4.65 -11.03 -9.16
N THR A 51 -3.78 -12.00 -8.90
CA THR A 51 -3.31 -12.94 -9.90
C THR A 51 -3.36 -14.37 -9.38
N LYS A 52 -3.55 -15.33 -10.29
CA LYS A 52 -3.47 -16.76 -10.04
C LYS A 52 -2.74 -17.40 -11.21
N ASP A 53 -1.72 -18.22 -10.94
CA ASP A 53 -0.86 -18.83 -11.95
C ASP A 53 -0.23 -17.83 -12.95
N GLY A 54 0.06 -16.62 -12.48
CA GLY A 54 0.66 -15.54 -13.29
C GLY A 54 -0.33 -14.77 -14.16
N GLU A 55 -1.62 -15.11 -14.15
CA GLU A 55 -2.66 -14.41 -14.89
C GLU A 55 -3.54 -13.56 -13.97
N THR A 56 -4.09 -12.46 -14.48
CA THR A 56 -5.03 -11.62 -13.73
C THR A 56 -6.25 -12.43 -13.31
N TYR A 57 -6.59 -12.35 -12.03
CA TYR A 57 -7.73 -13.04 -11.44
C TYR A 57 -8.82 -12.03 -11.07
N ARG A 58 -9.99 -12.11 -11.70
CA ARG A 58 -11.09 -11.15 -11.52
C ARG A 58 -12.34 -11.84 -10.95
N ASP A 59 -12.17 -12.50 -9.82
CA ASP A 59 -13.24 -13.17 -9.07
C ASP A 59 -12.92 -13.12 -7.56
N ASN A 60 -13.94 -13.30 -6.72
CA ASN A 60 -13.81 -13.46 -5.28
C ASN A 60 -14.09 -14.91 -4.82
N GLN A 61 -14.26 -15.84 -5.75
CA GLN A 61 -14.33 -17.26 -5.46
C GLN A 61 -12.98 -17.92 -5.73
N PHE A 62 -12.31 -18.43 -4.72
CA PHE A 62 -10.96 -19.00 -4.84
C PHE A 62 -11.00 -20.54 -4.86
N PRO A 63 -10.40 -21.20 -5.87
CA PRO A 63 -10.35 -22.66 -5.91
C PRO A 63 -9.57 -23.26 -4.74
N ALA A 64 -10.08 -24.35 -4.16
CA ALA A 64 -9.31 -25.12 -3.17
C ALA A 64 -8.01 -25.66 -3.78
N GLY A 65 -6.91 -25.60 -3.01
CA GLY A 65 -5.57 -25.99 -3.45
C GLY A 65 -4.87 -24.98 -4.35
N SER A 66 -5.48 -23.84 -4.68
CA SER A 66 -4.85 -22.78 -5.47
C SER A 66 -4.09 -21.78 -4.60
N THR A 67 -3.20 -21.01 -5.23
CA THR A 67 -2.59 -19.82 -4.63
C THR A 67 -3.05 -18.59 -5.38
N VAL A 68 -3.66 -17.65 -4.65
CA VAL A 68 -4.01 -16.33 -5.16
C VAL A 68 -3.00 -15.32 -4.60
N VAL A 69 -2.56 -14.39 -5.43
CA VAL A 69 -1.59 -13.35 -5.07
C VAL A 69 -2.26 -11.99 -5.17
N MET A 70 -2.15 -11.18 -4.14
CA MET A 70 -2.50 -9.75 -4.19
C MET A 70 -1.22 -8.95 -4.45
N ASN A 71 -1.17 -8.28 -5.60
CA ASN A 71 -0.02 -7.50 -6.05
C ASN A 71 -0.32 -6.02 -5.88
N PHE A 72 0.61 -5.30 -5.27
CA PHE A 72 0.57 -3.86 -5.04
C PHE A 72 1.58 -3.23 -6.00
N LEU A 73 1.07 -2.56 -7.03
CA LEU A 73 1.86 -2.03 -8.14
C LEU A 73 2.10 -0.55 -7.97
N GLY A 74 3.32 -0.11 -8.28
CA GLY A 74 3.71 1.31 -8.21
C GLY A 74 3.69 1.86 -6.78
N VAL A 75 4.06 1.03 -5.79
CA VAL A 75 4.13 1.48 -4.39
C VAL A 75 5.21 2.56 -4.26
N SER A 76 4.85 3.68 -3.64
CA SER A 76 5.72 4.84 -3.50
C SER A 76 5.48 5.57 -2.18
N GLY A 77 6.28 6.60 -1.90
CA GLY A 77 6.14 7.42 -0.67
C GLY A 77 6.99 6.95 0.51
N PHE A 78 7.74 5.85 0.37
CA PHE A 78 8.69 5.41 1.41
C PHE A 78 9.76 6.46 1.71
N GLU A 79 10.02 6.68 3.00
CA GLU A 79 11.16 7.44 3.50
C GLU A 79 12.45 6.66 3.22
N LYS A 80 13.41 7.33 2.59
CA LYS A 80 14.69 6.73 2.26
C LYS A 80 15.71 7.01 3.38
N ARG A 81 16.31 5.96 3.93
CA ARG A 81 17.51 6.07 4.77
C ARG A 81 18.68 5.46 4.01
N GLU A 82 19.70 6.26 3.74
CA GLU A 82 20.93 5.80 3.05
C GLU A 82 20.64 5.10 1.70
N GLY A 83 19.59 5.56 0.99
CA GLY A 83 19.18 4.99 -0.29
C GLY A 83 18.30 3.75 -0.21
N LYS A 84 18.03 3.22 0.99
CA LYS A 84 17.15 2.07 1.24
C LYS A 84 15.81 2.50 1.82
N VAL A 85 14.81 1.64 1.65
CA VAL A 85 13.47 1.76 2.23
C VAL A 85 13.16 0.54 3.09
N PHE A 86 12.24 0.67 4.04
CA PHE A 86 12.02 -0.35 5.08
C PHE A 86 10.54 -0.69 5.18
N PRO A 87 9.97 -1.39 4.19
CA PRO A 87 8.57 -1.78 4.24
C PRO A 87 8.34 -2.85 5.32
N GLY A 88 7.13 -2.83 5.87
CA GLY A 88 6.51 -3.98 6.51
C GLY A 88 5.28 -4.41 5.74
N LEU A 89 4.93 -5.69 5.86
CA LEU A 89 3.71 -6.24 5.28
C LEU A 89 3.09 -7.26 6.23
N SER A 90 1.83 -7.08 6.60
CA SER A 90 1.08 -8.00 7.45
C SER A 90 -0.04 -8.65 6.65
N VAL A 91 -0.43 -9.83 7.09
CA VAL A 91 -1.55 -10.58 6.54
C VAL A 91 -2.43 -11.05 7.67
N LEU A 92 -3.74 -10.88 7.50
CA LEU A 92 -4.74 -11.38 8.42
C LEU A 92 -5.90 -11.95 7.62
N VAL A 93 -6.23 -13.21 7.87
CA VAL A 93 -7.41 -13.88 7.33
C VAL A 93 -8.32 -14.25 8.47
N LYS A 94 -9.61 -13.92 8.32
CA LYS A 94 -10.66 -14.26 9.29
C LYS A 94 -11.79 -15.03 8.64
N ASP A 95 -12.43 -15.93 9.38
CA ASP A 95 -13.68 -16.56 8.96
C ASP A 95 -14.89 -15.61 9.13
N GLU A 96 -16.08 -16.09 8.74
CA GLU A 96 -17.35 -15.35 8.87
C GLU A 96 -17.70 -14.95 10.32
N ALA A 97 -17.24 -15.73 11.31
CA ALA A 97 -17.44 -15.41 12.72
C ALA A 97 -16.43 -14.38 13.24
N GLY A 98 -15.46 -13.97 12.41
CA GLY A 98 -14.38 -13.06 12.74
C GLY A 98 -13.21 -13.72 13.47
N ALA A 99 -13.20 -15.06 13.58
CA ALA A 99 -12.08 -15.79 14.16
C ALA A 99 -10.89 -15.77 13.21
N VAL A 100 -9.69 -15.62 13.76
CA VAL A 100 -8.45 -15.58 12.99
C VAL A 100 -8.11 -16.98 12.51
N VAL A 101 -8.02 -17.16 11.19
CA VAL A 101 -7.64 -18.43 10.56
C VAL A 101 -6.20 -18.42 10.06
N LEU A 102 -5.66 -17.25 9.73
CA LEU A 102 -4.26 -17.04 9.38
C LEU A 102 -3.83 -15.65 9.81
N GLN A 103 -2.64 -15.54 10.39
CA GLN A 103 -2.04 -14.24 10.74
C GLN A 103 -0.53 -14.28 10.55
N ALA A 104 0.00 -13.25 9.89
CA ALA A 104 1.42 -12.94 9.83
C ALA A 104 1.62 -11.45 10.11
N GLU A 105 2.39 -11.13 11.13
CA GLU A 105 2.53 -9.75 11.61
C GLU A 105 3.45 -8.90 10.74
N ASP A 106 4.60 -9.43 10.32
CA ASP A 106 5.54 -8.74 9.43
C ASP A 106 6.32 -9.74 8.56
N LEU A 107 5.81 -9.97 7.36
CA LEU A 107 6.42 -10.81 6.34
C LEU A 107 7.74 -10.22 5.80
N PHE A 108 8.00 -8.93 6.03
CA PHE A 108 9.21 -8.22 5.60
C PHE A 108 10.12 -7.86 6.78
N SER A 109 10.00 -8.59 7.89
CA SER A 109 10.82 -8.39 9.09
C SER A 109 12.32 -8.55 8.82
N GLU A 110 12.72 -9.40 7.89
CA GLU A 110 14.11 -9.57 7.45
C GLU A 110 14.74 -8.30 6.85
N TYR A 111 13.92 -7.42 6.26
CA TYR A 111 14.37 -6.15 5.69
C TYR A 111 14.45 -5.01 6.70
N SER A 112 14.15 -5.26 7.98
CA SER A 112 14.17 -4.21 9.02
C SER A 112 15.57 -3.64 9.27
N VAL A 113 16.63 -4.39 8.92
CA VAL A 113 18.03 -3.96 9.08
C VAL A 113 18.65 -3.58 7.74
N ALA A 114 18.56 -4.46 6.74
CA ALA A 114 19.21 -4.23 5.44
C ALA A 114 18.43 -3.27 4.52
N GLY A 115 17.11 -3.15 4.74
CA GLY A 115 16.20 -2.44 3.84
C GLY A 115 16.11 -3.09 2.46
N LEU A 116 15.34 -2.44 1.60
CA LEU A 116 15.19 -2.75 0.17
C LEU A 116 15.61 -1.55 -0.67
N ASP A 117 16.03 -1.81 -1.92
CA ASP A 117 16.08 -0.74 -2.89
C ASP A 117 14.67 -0.25 -3.21
N ALA A 118 14.49 1.07 -3.34
CA ALA A 118 13.17 1.66 -3.57
C ALA A 118 12.47 1.11 -4.83
N THR A 119 13.24 0.70 -5.85
CA THR A 119 12.69 0.06 -7.06
C THR A 119 12.16 -1.34 -6.77
N GLN A 120 12.80 -2.10 -5.87
CA GLN A 120 12.29 -3.41 -5.47
C GLN A 120 11.02 -3.26 -4.63
N ALA A 121 10.96 -2.23 -3.79
CA ALA A 121 9.78 -1.95 -2.98
C ALA A 121 8.61 -1.33 -3.77
N SER A 122 8.77 -1.05 -5.05
CA SER A 122 7.70 -0.50 -5.90
C SER A 122 6.68 -1.55 -6.36
N GLU A 123 7.02 -2.82 -6.24
CA GLU A 123 6.14 -3.96 -6.50
C GLU A 123 6.19 -4.89 -5.29
N LEU A 124 5.12 -4.94 -4.52
CA LEU A 124 4.99 -5.79 -3.34
C LEU A 124 3.85 -6.79 -3.53
N SER A 125 3.93 -7.94 -2.89
CA SER A 125 2.90 -8.97 -3.04
C SER A 125 2.69 -9.77 -1.77
N SER A 126 1.47 -10.28 -1.62
CA SER A 126 1.13 -11.29 -0.61
C SER A 126 0.46 -12.48 -1.27
N ASN A 127 0.86 -13.69 -0.88
CA ASN A 127 0.34 -14.93 -1.41
C ASN A 127 -0.56 -15.58 -0.38
N LEU A 128 -1.74 -16.03 -0.81
CA LEU A 128 -2.66 -16.82 -0.01
C LEU A 128 -2.90 -18.16 -0.71
N THR A 129 -2.45 -19.24 -0.08
CA THR A 129 -2.71 -20.61 -0.52
C THR A 129 -3.99 -21.11 0.15
N ILE A 130 -4.94 -21.55 -0.66
CA ILE A 130 -6.26 -22.00 -0.22
C ILE A 130 -6.19 -23.48 0.16
N GLY A 131 -6.29 -23.75 1.44
CA GLY A 131 -6.28 -25.09 2.04
C GLY A 131 -6.55 -24.96 3.52
N ASP A 132 -6.37 -26.05 4.28
CA ASP A 132 -6.62 -26.05 5.72
C ASP A 132 -5.96 -24.86 6.43
N PRO A 133 -6.69 -24.10 7.28
CA PRO A 133 -8.04 -24.36 7.78
C PRO A 133 -9.20 -23.78 6.94
N MET A 134 -8.94 -23.25 5.73
CA MET A 134 -9.97 -22.70 4.85
C MET A 134 -10.76 -23.83 4.16
N GLN A 135 -12.06 -23.90 4.42
CA GLN A 135 -12.94 -24.98 4.00
C GLN A 135 -13.72 -24.62 2.74
N GLN A 136 -13.92 -25.61 1.87
CA GLN A 136 -14.76 -25.48 0.68
C GLN A 136 -16.17 -25.00 1.02
N GLY A 137 -16.69 -24.05 0.23
CA GLY A 137 -18.00 -23.45 0.41
C GLY A 137 -18.11 -22.42 1.54
N ALA A 138 -17.04 -22.17 2.31
CA ALA A 138 -17.03 -21.16 3.37
C ALA A 138 -16.49 -19.80 2.88
N HIS A 139 -16.85 -18.73 3.60
CA HIS A 139 -16.36 -17.39 3.33
C HIS A 139 -15.32 -16.91 4.34
N TYR A 140 -14.47 -16.00 3.86
CA TYR A 140 -13.36 -15.43 4.63
C TYR A 140 -13.16 -13.97 4.24
N SER A 141 -12.46 -13.24 5.10
CA SER A 141 -11.95 -11.89 4.79
C SER A 141 -10.43 -11.90 4.82
N TRP A 142 -9.81 -11.38 3.77
CA TRP A 142 -8.36 -11.25 3.62
C TRP A 142 -7.99 -9.77 3.76
N HIS A 143 -7.17 -9.46 4.75
CA HIS A 143 -6.68 -8.13 5.09
C HIS A 143 -5.16 -8.10 4.95
N ILE A 144 -4.66 -7.05 4.31
CA ILE A 144 -3.23 -6.78 4.16
C ILE A 144 -2.98 -5.34 4.58
N THR A 145 -1.93 -5.15 5.37
CA THR A 145 -1.41 -3.83 5.69
C THR A 145 0.04 -3.75 5.25
N ILE A 146 0.37 -2.74 4.44
CA ILE A 146 1.74 -2.37 4.10
C ILE A 146 2.04 -1.07 4.80
N TRP A 147 3.18 -0.98 5.47
CA TRP A 147 3.61 0.26 6.13
C TRP A 147 5.08 0.55 5.88
N ASP A 148 5.47 1.80 6.06
CA ASP A 148 6.86 2.19 6.15
C ASP A 148 7.32 2.13 7.61
N LYS A 149 8.40 1.42 7.91
CA LYS A 149 8.95 1.34 9.27
C LYS A 149 9.63 2.64 9.73
N GLN A 150 9.81 3.61 8.83
CA GLN A 150 10.53 4.86 9.07
C GLN A 150 9.61 6.09 9.24
N ASN A 151 8.32 5.98 8.91
CA ASN A 151 7.34 7.05 9.04
C ASN A 151 5.90 6.48 9.20
N ASP A 152 4.87 7.33 9.11
CA ASP A 152 3.46 6.93 9.28
C ASP A 152 2.77 6.52 7.96
N GLY A 153 3.56 6.12 6.97
CA GLY A 153 3.09 5.69 5.66
C GLY A 153 2.39 4.32 5.72
N LEU A 154 1.20 4.24 5.13
CA LEU A 154 0.30 3.09 5.26
C LEU A 154 -0.50 2.84 3.97
N ILE A 155 -0.66 1.56 3.62
CA ILE A 155 -1.66 1.05 2.66
C ILE A 155 -2.41 -0.07 3.36
N GLU A 156 -3.73 -0.01 3.35
CA GLU A 156 -4.62 -1.05 3.86
C GLU A 156 -5.47 -1.56 2.71
N ALA A 157 -5.45 -2.86 2.48
CA ALA A 157 -6.25 -3.53 1.46
C ALA A 157 -7.03 -4.68 2.09
N ASN A 158 -8.30 -4.81 1.71
CA ASN A 158 -9.15 -5.88 2.20
C ASN A 158 -10.16 -6.36 1.16
N MET A 159 -10.47 -7.64 1.21
CA MET A 159 -11.53 -8.24 0.41
C MET A 159 -12.18 -9.42 1.13
N ASP A 160 -13.43 -9.69 0.79
CA ASP A 160 -14.11 -10.92 1.18
C ASP A 160 -14.01 -11.92 0.03
N PHE A 161 -13.76 -13.19 0.33
CA PHE A 161 -13.70 -14.26 -0.67
C PHE A 161 -14.40 -15.52 -0.18
N ALA A 162 -14.81 -16.38 -1.11
CA ALA A 162 -15.37 -17.70 -0.83
C ALA A 162 -14.43 -18.78 -1.37
N VAL A 163 -14.30 -19.91 -0.67
CA VAL A 163 -13.61 -21.07 -1.24
C VAL A 163 -14.59 -21.85 -2.10
N GLN A 164 -14.20 -22.17 -3.33
CA GLN A 164 -15.07 -22.93 -4.23
C GLN A 164 -15.44 -24.29 -3.61
N PRO A 165 -16.70 -24.74 -3.76
CA PRO A 165 -17.15 -26.07 -3.33
C PRO A 165 -16.39 -27.23 -3.99
#